data_AF-A0A7W3NVL0-F1
#
_entry.id   AF-A0A7W3NVL0-F1
#
_cell.length_a   1.000
_cell.length_b   1.000
_cell.length_c   1.000
_cell.angle_alpha   90.00
_cell.angle_beta   90.00
_cell.angle_gamma   90.00
#
_symmetry.space_group_name_H-M   'P 1'
#
loop_
_entity.id
_entity.type
_entity.pdbx_description
1 polymer ?
#
loop_
_entity_poly.entity_id
_entity_poly.type
_entity_poly.pdbx_seq_one_letter_code
_entity_poly.pdbx_strand_id
1 'polypeptide(L)'
;MKPSVVRRLRCGQLPRDATARSPSPEGGAKFQGRGLGKRAVRALLEQARDQDRWGPVHAFPATGNAASNGICRSLGFRLIAEIDMDFAGRALRSNHWVMEPGRDLV
;
A
#
# COMPACT_ATOMS: atom_id res chain seq x y z
N MET A 1 -3.80 -24.18 -17.38
CA MET A 1 -3.17 -22.85 -17.19
C MET A 1 -4.28 -21.89 -16.80
N LYS A 2 -4.51 -21.69 -15.48
CA LYS A 2 -5.63 -20.86 -15.00
C LYS A 2 -5.23 -19.40 -15.13
N PRO A 3 -6.02 -18.53 -15.79
CA PRO A 3 -5.71 -17.11 -15.84
C PRO A 3 -5.80 -16.56 -14.42
N SER A 4 -4.68 -16.09 -13.88
CA SER A 4 -4.65 -15.29 -12.68
C SER A 4 -5.49 -14.05 -12.94
N VAL A 5 -6.75 -14.08 -12.51
CA VAL A 5 -7.60 -12.91 -12.42
C VAL A 5 -6.87 -11.95 -11.50
N VAL A 6 -6.16 -11.00 -12.10
CA VAL A 6 -5.74 -9.77 -11.42
C VAL A 6 -7.05 -9.14 -10.98
N ARG A 7 -7.43 -9.36 -9.72
CA ARG A 7 -8.47 -8.55 -9.06
C ARG A 7 -7.90 -7.14 -9.05
N ARG A 8 -8.14 -6.41 -10.13
CA ARG A 8 -7.95 -4.97 -10.23
C ARG A 8 -8.87 -4.40 -9.16
N LEU A 9 -8.32 -4.19 -7.97
CA LEU A 9 -8.98 -3.47 -6.91
C LEU A 9 -9.22 -2.07 -7.48
N ARG A 10 -10.41 -1.86 -8.04
CA ARG A 10 -10.93 -0.51 -8.23
C ARG A 10 -10.89 0.12 -6.84
N CYS A 11 -10.26 1.27 -6.72
CA CYS A 11 -10.46 2.13 -5.57
C CYS A 11 -11.99 2.30 -5.43
N GLY A 12 -12.59 1.65 -4.42
CA GLY A 12 -14.06 1.50 -4.30
C GLY A 12 -14.58 0.11 -3.94
N GLN A 13 -13.79 -0.96 -4.07
CA GLN A 13 -14.21 -2.34 -3.73
C GLN A 13 -13.53 -2.90 -2.46
N LEU A 14 -13.16 -2.03 -1.50
CA LEU A 14 -12.85 -2.50 -0.16
C LEU A 14 -14.18 -2.88 0.54
N PRO A 15 -14.27 -4.02 1.25
CA PRO A 15 -15.45 -4.32 2.06
C PRO A 15 -15.71 -3.16 3.02
N ARG A 16 -16.95 -2.67 3.02
CA ARG A 16 -17.39 -1.46 3.74
C ARG A 16 -17.30 -1.57 5.27
N ASP A 17 -16.88 -2.71 5.80
CA ASP A 17 -16.84 -2.99 7.24
C ASP A 17 -15.50 -2.66 7.90
N ALA A 18 -14.53 -2.12 7.16
CA ALA A 18 -13.37 -1.46 7.76
C ALA A 18 -13.73 0.01 8.06
N THR A 19 -14.47 0.26 9.13
CA THR A 19 -14.59 1.61 9.71
C THR A 19 -13.22 2.04 10.22
N ALA A 20 -12.37 2.54 9.32
CA ALA A 20 -11.22 3.33 9.67
C ALA A 20 -11.76 4.63 10.30
N ARG A 21 -11.74 4.69 11.62
CA ARG A 21 -12.09 5.90 12.38
C ARG A 21 -11.20 7.03 11.85
N SER A 22 -11.79 8.03 11.22
CA SER A 22 -11.09 9.21 10.73
C SER A 22 -10.27 9.82 11.86
N PRO A 23 -8.94 9.98 11.73
CA PRO A 23 -8.16 10.63 12.78
C PRO A 23 -8.52 12.11 12.85
N SER A 24 -8.70 12.61 14.08
CA SER A 24 -8.89 14.04 14.37
C SER A 24 -7.78 14.90 13.74
N PRO A 25 -8.07 16.16 13.37
CA PRO A 25 -7.18 17.01 12.56
C PRO A 25 -5.83 17.39 13.20
N GLU A 26 -5.52 16.94 14.42
CA GLU A 26 -4.37 17.42 15.20
C GLU A 26 -3.18 16.44 15.29
N GLY A 27 -3.23 15.29 14.60
CA GLY A 27 -2.40 14.13 14.95
C GLY A 27 -1.28 13.67 14.01
N GLY A 28 -1.03 14.32 12.87
CA GLY A 28 -0.20 13.72 11.80
C GLY A 28 1.32 13.93 11.92
N ALA A 29 1.76 15.16 12.19
CA ALA A 29 3.16 15.55 12.03
C ALA A 29 4.10 15.02 13.13
N LYS A 30 3.61 14.91 14.38
CA LYS A 30 4.44 14.55 15.55
C LYS A 30 5.09 13.16 15.46
N PHE A 31 4.59 12.31 14.57
CA PHE A 31 5.03 10.92 14.40
C PHE A 31 5.75 10.67 13.06
N GLN A 32 5.86 11.67 12.19
CA GLN A 32 6.60 11.57 10.93
C GLN A 32 8.13 11.61 11.17
N GLY A 33 8.91 11.07 10.22
CA GLY A 33 10.38 11.10 10.30
C GLY A 33 11.01 10.13 11.32
N ARG A 34 10.21 9.39 12.09
CA ARG A 34 10.69 8.41 13.09
C ARG A 34 10.73 6.96 12.60
N GLY A 35 10.57 6.75 11.30
CA GLY A 35 10.52 5.41 10.70
C GLY A 35 9.31 4.56 11.10
N LEU A 36 8.34 5.10 11.85
CA LEU A 36 7.17 4.36 12.34
C LEU A 36 6.33 3.77 11.19
N GLY A 37 6.14 4.53 10.10
CA GLY A 37 5.45 4.04 8.91
C GLY A 37 6.15 2.83 8.28
N LYS A 38 7.48 2.88 8.13
CA LYS A 38 8.27 1.75 7.59
C LYS A 38 8.15 0.52 8.50
N ARG A 39 8.23 0.70 9.82
CA ARG A 39 8.09 -0.39 10.81
C ARG A 39 6.71 -1.04 10.77
N ALA A 40 5.66 -0.22 10.72
CA ALA A 40 4.29 -0.72 10.63
C ALA A 40 4.04 -1.52 9.35
N VAL A 41 4.48 -1.00 8.20
CA VAL A 41 4.34 -1.72 6.92
C VAL A 41 5.16 -3.02 6.93
N ARG A 42 6.39 -3.01 7.46
CA ARG A 42 7.19 -4.23 7.60
C ARG A 42 6.48 -5.29 8.44
N ALA A 43 5.96 -4.93 9.62
CA ALA A 43 5.26 -5.88 10.49
C ALA A 43 4.04 -6.51 9.80
N LEU A 44 3.28 -5.72 9.01
CA LEU A 44 2.16 -6.24 8.22
C LEU A 44 2.62 -7.22 7.14
N LEU A 45 3.75 -6.96 6.49
CA LEU A 45 4.31 -7.85 5.45
C LEU A 45 4.86 -9.14 6.05
N GLU A 46 5.52 -9.07 7.21
CA GLU A 46 5.97 -10.25 7.96
C GLU A 46 4.77 -11.14 8.31
N GLN A 47 3.70 -10.56 8.83
CA GLN A 47 2.47 -11.30 9.12
C GLN A 47 1.84 -11.89 7.85
N ALA A 48 1.85 -11.15 6.73
CA ALA A 48 1.33 -11.64 5.46
C ALA A 48 2.15 -12.82 4.91
N ARG A 49 3.48 -12.76 5.06
CA ARG A 49 4.40 -13.86 4.72
C ARG A 49 4.12 -15.09 5.58
N ASP A 50 4.07 -14.92 6.90
CA ASP A 50 3.97 -16.04 7.85
C ASP A 50 2.61 -16.77 7.75
N GLN A 51 1.57 -16.10 7.27
CA GLN A 51 0.26 -16.72 7.04
C GLN A 51 0.17 -17.50 5.71
N ASP A 52 1.14 -17.35 4.80
CA ASP A 52 1.27 -18.05 3.50
C ASP A 52 -0.04 -18.17 2.68
N ARG A 53 -0.92 -17.18 2.82
CA ARG A 53 -2.24 -17.13 2.15
C ARG A 53 -2.47 -15.86 1.36
N TRP A 54 -1.55 -14.92 1.47
CA TRP A 54 -1.64 -13.61 0.81
C TRP A 54 -0.78 -13.64 -0.44
N GLY A 55 -1.39 -13.35 -1.58
CA GLY A 55 -0.66 -13.11 -2.82
C GLY A 55 0.01 -11.74 -2.85
N PRO A 56 0.27 -11.18 -4.04
CA PRO A 56 0.98 -9.91 -4.16
C PRO A 56 0.28 -8.79 -3.40
N VAL A 57 1.06 -8.07 -2.61
CA VAL A 57 0.65 -6.84 -1.92
C VAL A 57 0.86 -5.67 -2.86
N HIS A 58 -0.19 -4.89 -3.06
CA HIS A 58 -0.19 -3.71 -3.91
C HIS A 58 -0.29 -2.43 -3.08
N ALA A 59 0.47 -1.40 -3.45
CA ALA A 59 0.38 -0.08 -2.85
C ALA A 59 0.26 1.01 -3.93
N PHE A 60 -0.56 2.03 -3.65
CA PHE A 60 -0.93 3.09 -4.60
C PHE A 60 -0.76 4.52 -4.06
N PRO A 61 0.37 4.87 -3.43
CA PRO A 61 0.61 6.24 -2.97
C PRO A 61 0.58 7.22 -4.16
N ALA A 62 0.07 8.43 -3.91
CA ALA A 62 0.18 9.53 -4.87
C ALA A 62 1.64 9.72 -5.30
N THR A 63 1.90 10.09 -6.55
CA THR A 63 3.27 10.29 -7.06
C THR A 63 4.04 11.33 -6.25
N GLY A 64 3.35 12.39 -5.79
CA GLY A 64 3.90 13.43 -4.93
C GLY A 64 4.10 13.06 -3.45
N ASN A 65 3.67 11.88 -2.99
CA ASN A 65 3.82 11.46 -1.59
C ASN A 65 5.20 10.84 -1.34
N ALA A 66 6.23 11.68 -1.19
CA ALA A 66 7.62 11.23 -1.06
C ALA A 66 7.84 10.23 0.08
N ALA A 67 7.20 10.44 1.25
CA ALA A 67 7.36 9.57 2.41
C ALA A 67 6.86 8.13 2.14
N SER A 68 5.65 7.99 1.58
CA SER A 68 5.06 6.67 1.32
C SER A 68 5.79 5.95 0.18
N ASN A 69 6.15 6.68 -0.88
CA ASN A 69 6.95 6.11 -1.95
C ASN A 69 8.36 5.72 -1.46
N GLY A 70 8.94 6.46 -0.51
CA GLY A 70 10.18 6.11 0.16
C GLY A 70 10.09 4.81 0.95
N ILE A 71 8.97 4.56 1.64
CA ILE A 71 8.70 3.29 2.33
C ILE A 71 8.62 2.13 1.33
N CYS A 72 7.86 2.27 0.24
CA CYS A 72 7.75 1.24 -0.80
C CYS A 72 9.13 0.86 -1.36
N ARG A 73 9.94 1.86 -1.74
CA ARG A 73 11.32 1.64 -2.20
C ARG A 73 12.17 0.94 -1.15
N SER A 74 12.11 1.42 0.09
CA SER A 74 12.95 0.92 1.20
C SER A 74 12.63 -0.51 1.64
N LEU A 75 11.42 -1.00 1.36
CA LEU A 75 11.00 -2.34 1.74
C LEU A 75 11.15 -3.35 0.59
N GLY A 76 11.47 -2.90 -0.63
CA GLY A 76 11.69 -3.78 -1.78
C GLY A 76 10.45 -3.94 -2.68
N PHE A 77 9.46 -3.05 -2.58
CA PHE A 77 8.39 -3.04 -3.57
C PHE A 77 8.95 -2.64 -4.95
N ARG A 78 8.45 -3.29 -5.99
CA ARG A 78 8.73 -2.94 -7.38
C ARG A 78 7.70 -1.95 -7.90
N LEU A 79 8.15 -0.84 -8.49
CA LEU A 79 7.30 0.09 -9.23
C LEU A 79 6.98 -0.54 -10.59
N ILE A 80 5.69 -0.75 -10.89
CA ILE A 80 5.28 -1.38 -12.15
C ILE A 80 4.54 -0.44 -13.10
N ALA A 81 3.94 0.64 -12.59
CA ALA A 81 3.27 1.65 -13.40
C ALA A 81 3.05 2.94 -12.63
N GLU A 82 2.80 4.02 -13.36
CA GLU A 82 2.05 5.17 -12.86
C GLU A 82 0.62 5.08 -13.40
N ILE A 83 -0.38 5.28 -12.55
CA ILE A 83 -1.79 5.16 -12.90
C ILE A 83 -2.58 6.35 -12.38
N ASP A 84 -3.65 6.72 -13.06
CA ASP A 84 -4.67 7.60 -12.51
C ASP A 84 -5.70 6.76 -11.76
N MET A 85 -5.96 7.12 -10.50
CA MET A 85 -7.01 6.51 -9.70
C MET A 85 -8.03 7.56 -9.29
N ASP A 86 -9.31 7.21 -9.33
CA ASP A 86 -10.35 8.04 -8.74
C ASP A 86 -10.24 8.01 -7.21
N PHE A 87 -10.04 9.17 -6.60
CA PHE A 87 -9.98 9.33 -5.15
C PHE A 87 -10.70 10.62 -4.74
N ALA A 88 -11.75 10.50 -3.92
CA ALA A 88 -12.56 11.64 -3.47
C ALA A 88 -13.11 12.50 -4.63
N GLY A 89 -13.57 11.85 -5.70
CA GLY A 89 -14.17 12.53 -6.87
C GLY A 89 -13.18 13.24 -7.80
N ARG A 90 -11.87 13.03 -7.61
CA ARG A 90 -10.81 13.56 -8.48
C ARG A 90 -9.85 12.46 -8.92
N ALA A 91 -9.27 12.62 -10.11
CA ALA A 91 -8.16 11.79 -10.56
C ALA A 91 -6.91 12.09 -9.71
N LEU A 92 -6.35 11.06 -9.10
CA LEU A 92 -5.11 11.10 -8.36
C LEU A 92 -4.07 10.29 -9.11
N ARG A 93 -3.00 10.96 -9.58
CA ARG A 93 -1.84 10.28 -10.14
C ARG A 93 -1.11 9.53 -9.03
N SER A 94 -1.05 8.21 -9.15
CA SER A 94 -0.47 7.30 -8.17
C SER A 94 0.58 6.40 -8.78
N ASN A 95 1.60 6.08 -7.99
CA ASN A 95 2.55 5.02 -8.31
C ASN A 95 1.95 3.67 -7.93
N HIS A 96 2.01 2.68 -8.81
CA HIS A 96 1.63 1.30 -8.54
C HIS A 96 2.85 0.47 -8.15
N TRP A 97 2.93 0.15 -6.87
CA TRP A 97 3.97 -0.67 -6.28
C TRP A 97 3.47 -2.09 -6.00
N VAL A 98 4.31 -3.10 -6.21
CA VAL A 98 3.98 -4.52 -5.95
C VAL A 98 5.11 -5.22 -5.20
N MET A 99 4.74 -6.07 -4.23
CA MET A 99 5.63 -6.95 -3.49
C MET A 99 4.96 -8.29 -3.24
N GLU A 100 5.70 -9.39 -3.36
CA GLU A 100 5.27 -10.71 -2.90
C GLU A 100 5.91 -10.99 -1.53
N PRO A 101 5.20 -10.90 -0.39
CA PRO A 101 5.84 -11.05 0.93
C PRO A 101 6.55 -12.40 1.12
N GLY A 102 5.99 -13.48 0.56
CA GLY A 102 6.58 -14.82 0.58
C GLY A 102 7.91 -14.95 -0.18
N ARG A 103 8.19 -14.04 -1.11
CA ARG A 103 9.32 -14.13 -2.05
C ARG A 103 10.30 -12.96 -1.95
N ASP A 104 9.77 -11.77 -1.78
CA ASP A 104 10.49 -10.50 -1.94
C ASP A 104 10.85 -9.86 -0.58
N LEU A 105 10.23 -10.29 0.54
CA LEU A 105 10.51 -9.75 1.86
C LEU A 105 11.76 -10.38 2.47
N VAL A 106 12.83 -9.58 2.59
CA VAL A 106 14.08 -9.92 3.29
C VAL A 106 14.03 -9.51 4.76
#